data_AF-A0A7Y2TW47-F1
#
_entry.id   AF-A0A7Y2TW47-F1
#
_cell.length_a   1.000
_cell.length_b   1.000
_cell.length_c   1.000
_cell.angle_alpha   90.00
_cell.angle_beta   90.00
_cell.angle_gamma   90.00
#
_symmetry.space_group_name_H-M   'P 1'
#
loop_
_entity.id
_entity.type
_entity.pdbx_description
1 polymer ?
#
loop_
_entity_poly.entity_id
_entity_poly.type
_entity_poly.pdbx_seq_one_letter_code
_entity_poly.pdbx_strand_id
1 'polypeptide(L)'
;MNDLTISNLGLLLSIVPVLVHGVELLFPMQARWVVNWVLPFFGPALPRRSTSLGGSDQLAMLDAALAAAPVEKKRAGQDYVFLLLFEQRQGALCFAAIALGAVYGLTLGVADRDALHFVFGIVAVLMMLVNTNQAGLPGFGSHPKVSTNGRHVGFVFAPFWAVAALANWWGFSAALG
;
A
#
# COMPACT_ATOMS: atom_id res chain seq x y z
N MET A 1 26.16 -11.66 -4.14
CA MET A 1 25.63 -10.36 -4.62
C MET A 1 26.47 -9.28 -3.95
N ASN A 2 26.96 -8.26 -4.67
CA ASN A 2 27.78 -7.22 -4.03
C ASN A 2 26.91 -6.20 -3.29
N ASP A 3 27.52 -5.44 -2.39
CA ASP A 3 26.86 -4.46 -1.51
C ASP A 3 26.01 -3.45 -2.27
N LEU A 4 26.54 -2.95 -3.39
CA LEU A 4 25.82 -2.04 -4.27
C LEU A 4 24.53 -2.66 -4.82
N THR A 5 24.57 -3.93 -5.23
CA THR A 5 23.40 -4.63 -5.78
C THR A 5 22.35 -4.87 -4.70
N ILE A 6 22.77 -5.27 -3.49
CA ILE A 6 21.88 -5.45 -2.32
C ILE A 6 21.21 -4.13 -1.95
N SER A 7 22.00 -3.06 -1.83
CA SER A 7 21.50 -1.72 -1.55
C SER A 7 20.51 -1.24 -2.62
N ASN A 8 20.86 -1.36 -3.90
CA ASN A 8 19.95 -0.99 -4.99
C ASN A 8 18.64 -1.79 -4.94
N LEU A 9 18.70 -3.10 -4.66
CA LEU A 9 17.50 -3.94 -4.56
C LEU A 9 16.57 -3.45 -3.44
N GLY A 10 17.09 -3.13 -2.26
CA GLY A 10 16.28 -2.61 -1.15
C GLY A 10 15.55 -1.31 -1.50
N LEU A 11 16.23 -0.39 -2.18
CA LEU A 11 15.64 0.87 -2.63
C LEU A 11 14.60 0.64 -3.74
N LEU A 12 14.91 -0.18 -4.74
CA LEU A 12 14.01 -0.47 -5.86
C LEU A 12 12.71 -1.14 -5.41
N LEU A 13 12.78 -2.10 -4.49
CA LEU A 13 11.58 -2.72 -3.91
C LEU A 13 10.69 -1.70 -3.19
N SER A 14 11.29 -0.67 -2.59
CA SER A 14 10.55 0.39 -1.89
C SER A 14 9.78 1.33 -2.83
N ILE A 15 10.08 1.34 -4.14
CA ILE A 15 9.39 2.15 -5.14
C ILE A 15 8.06 1.52 -5.58
N VAL A 16 8.00 0.18 -5.65
CA VAL A 16 6.86 -0.56 -6.24
C VAL A 16 5.47 -0.09 -5.79
N PRO A 17 5.20 0.19 -4.50
CA PRO A 17 3.86 0.60 -4.05
C PRO A 17 3.33 1.88 -4.71
N VAL A 18 4.22 2.83 -5.05
CA VAL A 18 3.80 4.09 -5.69
C VAL A 18 3.23 3.87 -7.08
N LEU A 19 3.60 2.77 -7.75
CA LEU A 19 3.10 2.43 -9.09
C LEU A 19 1.61 2.10 -9.08
N VAL A 20 1.08 1.66 -7.93
CA VAL A 20 -0.34 1.35 -7.74
C VAL A 20 -1.07 2.50 -7.07
N HIS A 21 -0.51 3.04 -5.99
CA HIS A 21 -1.20 3.98 -5.10
C HIS A 21 -0.84 5.45 -5.35
N GLY A 22 0.25 5.77 -6.05
CA GLY A 22 0.72 7.14 -6.21
C GLY A 22 -0.30 8.07 -6.88
N VAL A 23 -1.11 7.55 -7.79
CA VAL A 23 -2.17 8.32 -8.47
C VAL A 23 -3.27 8.78 -7.52
N GLU A 24 -3.49 8.05 -6.41
CA GLU A 24 -4.54 8.36 -5.43
C GLU A 24 -4.22 9.64 -4.63
N LEU A 25 -2.95 10.06 -4.61
CA LEU A 25 -2.53 11.34 -4.04
C LEU A 25 -3.32 12.51 -4.65
N LEU A 26 -3.48 12.51 -5.98
CA LEU A 26 -4.17 13.58 -6.71
C LEU A 26 -5.67 13.27 -6.89
N PHE A 27 -6.02 11.98 -6.95
CA PHE A 27 -7.36 11.53 -7.31
C PHE A 27 -7.89 10.51 -6.28
N PRO A 28 -8.57 10.94 -5.21
CA PRO A 28 -9.03 10.04 -4.13
C PRO A 28 -9.94 8.91 -4.60
N MET A 29 -10.73 9.17 -5.65
CA MET A 29 -11.64 8.18 -6.21
C MET A 29 -10.93 7.16 -7.10
N GLN A 30 -9.62 7.32 -7.34
CA GLN A 30 -8.85 6.44 -8.24
C GLN A 30 -8.61 5.04 -7.64
N ALA A 31 -8.94 4.81 -6.36
CA ALA A 31 -9.02 3.47 -5.79
C ALA A 31 -9.86 2.50 -6.66
N ARG A 32 -10.87 3.00 -7.38
CA ARG A 32 -11.65 2.19 -8.35
C ARG A 32 -10.78 1.58 -9.45
N TRP A 33 -9.71 2.25 -9.89
CA TRP A 33 -8.79 1.71 -10.90
C TRP A 33 -8.02 0.52 -10.34
N VAL A 34 -7.52 0.63 -9.10
CA VAL A 34 -6.88 -0.48 -8.40
C VAL A 34 -7.86 -1.65 -8.27
N VAL A 35 -9.11 -1.38 -7.88
CA VAL A 35 -10.16 -2.41 -7.77
C VAL A 35 -10.48 -3.07 -9.11
N ASN A 36 -10.60 -2.29 -10.19
CA ASN A 36 -11.02 -2.80 -11.49
C ASN A 36 -9.90 -3.51 -12.26
N TRP A 37 -8.65 -3.07 -12.09
CA TRP A 37 -7.53 -3.46 -12.96
C TRP A 37 -6.37 -4.11 -12.23
N VAL A 38 -6.16 -3.87 -10.94
CA VAL A 38 -5.02 -4.41 -10.18
C VAL A 38 -5.46 -5.60 -9.31
N LEU A 39 -6.49 -5.42 -8.47
CA LEU A 39 -6.99 -6.47 -7.58
C LEU A 39 -7.37 -7.79 -8.28
N PRO A 40 -7.95 -7.80 -9.50
CA PRO A 40 -8.30 -9.05 -10.15
C PRO A 40 -7.11 -9.99 -10.37
N PHE A 41 -5.91 -9.45 -10.61
CA PHE A 41 -4.69 -10.25 -10.75
C PHE A 41 -4.30 -11.04 -9.48
N PHE A 42 -4.81 -10.63 -8.31
CA PHE A 42 -4.60 -11.32 -7.04
C PHE A 42 -5.71 -12.34 -6.75
N GLY A 43 -6.74 -12.45 -7.59
CA GLY A 43 -7.76 -13.49 -7.56
C GLY A 43 -7.69 -14.40 -8.81
N PRO A 44 -8.57 -15.41 -8.93
CA PRO A 44 -8.67 -16.23 -10.13
C PRO A 44 -9.43 -15.53 -11.29
N ALA A 45 -9.53 -14.19 -11.27
CA ALA A 45 -10.40 -13.42 -12.16
C ALA A 45 -9.60 -12.41 -12.97
N LEU A 46 -9.84 -12.34 -14.29
CA LEU A 46 -9.28 -11.29 -15.13
C LEU A 46 -10.13 -10.01 -15.04
N PRO A 47 -9.51 -8.82 -15.19
CA PRO A 47 -10.25 -7.57 -15.35
C PRO A 47 -11.28 -7.64 -16.48
N ARG A 48 -12.51 -7.18 -16.23
CA ARG A 48 -13.59 -7.11 -17.25
C ARG A 48 -14.28 -5.76 -17.19
N ARG A 49 -14.40 -5.11 -18.35
CA ARG A 49 -15.05 -3.78 -18.46
C ARG A 49 -16.52 -3.80 -18.03
N SER A 50 -17.25 -4.88 -18.34
CA SER A 50 -18.67 -5.02 -18.03
C SER A 50 -18.99 -5.08 -16.53
N THR A 51 -17.99 -5.36 -15.69
CA THR A 51 -18.12 -5.42 -14.23
C THR A 51 -17.27 -4.38 -13.52
N SER A 52 -16.67 -3.44 -14.27
CA SER A 52 -15.83 -2.38 -13.71
C SER A 52 -16.70 -1.27 -13.15
N LEU A 53 -16.40 -0.83 -11.93
CA LEU A 53 -17.09 0.31 -11.32
C LEU A 53 -16.64 1.62 -11.95
N GLY A 54 -17.60 2.40 -12.44
CA GLY A 54 -17.41 3.77 -12.89
C GLY A 54 -17.33 4.77 -11.73
N GLY A 55 -17.07 6.04 -12.06
CA GLY A 55 -17.07 7.11 -11.06
C GLY A 55 -18.46 7.35 -10.46
N SER A 56 -19.51 7.28 -11.29
CA SER A 56 -20.90 7.38 -10.83
C SER A 56 -21.29 6.26 -9.88
N ASP A 57 -20.84 5.04 -10.14
CA ASP A 57 -21.13 3.88 -9.29
C ASP A 57 -20.47 4.05 -7.92
N GLN A 58 -19.21 4.48 -7.90
CA GLN A 58 -18.50 4.73 -6.65
C GLN A 58 -19.14 5.85 -5.83
N LEU A 59 -19.61 6.93 -6.47
CA LEU A 59 -20.35 8.00 -5.78
C LEU A 59 -21.68 7.48 -5.21
N ALA A 60 -22.45 6.72 -6.00
CA ALA A 60 -23.70 6.12 -5.53
C ALA A 60 -23.49 5.17 -4.34
N MET A 61 -22.37 4.44 -4.31
CA MET A 61 -21.98 3.61 -3.17
C MET A 61 -21.69 4.43 -1.91
N LEU A 62 -21.00 5.56 -2.04
CA LEU A 62 -20.75 6.48 -0.92
C LEU A 62 -22.04 7.11 -0.41
N ASP A 63 -22.92 7.54 -1.32
CA ASP A 63 -24.24 8.08 -0.97
C ASP A 63 -25.09 7.05 -0.23
N ALA A 64 -25.07 5.80 -0.67
CA ALA A 64 -25.74 4.70 0.01
C ALA A 64 -25.15 4.43 1.40
N ALA A 65 -23.83 4.48 1.56
CA ALA A 65 -23.18 4.33 2.86
C ALA A 65 -23.59 5.45 3.84
N LEU A 66 -23.70 6.69 3.35
CA LEU A 66 -24.18 7.82 4.15
C LEU A 66 -25.67 7.71 4.48
N ALA A 67 -26.49 7.23 3.54
CA ALA A 67 -27.92 7.00 3.76
C ALA A 67 -28.20 5.90 4.78
N ALA A 68 -27.31 4.91 4.90
CA ALA A 68 -27.39 3.83 5.88
C ALA A 68 -27.01 4.25 7.31
N ALA A 69 -26.44 5.44 7.51
CA ALA A 69 -26.08 5.92 8.84
C ALA A 69 -27.35 6.19 9.68
N PRO A 70 -27.35 5.87 11.00
CA PRO A 70 -28.47 6.23 11.89
C PRO A 70 -28.78 7.71 11.82
N VAL A 71 -30.07 8.08 11.84
CA VAL A 71 -30.54 9.45 11.59
C VAL A 71 -29.89 10.44 12.54
N GLU A 72 -29.82 10.08 13.83
CA GLU A 72 -29.21 10.86 14.89
C GLU A 72 -27.68 10.95 14.81
N LYS A 73 -27.04 10.14 13.96
CA LYS A 73 -25.58 10.06 13.79
C LYS A 73 -25.11 10.47 12.39
N LYS A 74 -25.98 11.08 11.58
CA LYS A 74 -25.71 11.37 10.16
C LYS A 74 -24.42 12.18 9.94
N ARG A 75 -24.14 13.17 10.79
CA ARG A 75 -22.90 13.95 10.74
C ARG A 75 -21.66 13.10 10.99
N ALA A 76 -21.68 12.24 12.01
CA ALA A 76 -20.57 11.32 12.27
C ALA A 76 -20.36 10.33 11.12
N GLY A 77 -21.44 9.91 10.44
CA GLY A 77 -21.35 9.10 9.22
C GLY A 77 -20.63 9.83 8.08
N GLN A 78 -20.89 11.12 7.90
CA GLN A 78 -20.18 11.96 6.92
C GLN A 78 -18.70 12.08 7.27
N ASP A 79 -18.38 12.37 8.53
CA ASP A 79 -17.01 12.47 9.02
C ASP A 79 -16.25 11.13 8.86
N TYR A 80 -16.94 10.00 9.05
CA TYR A 80 -16.38 8.67 8.85
C TYR A 80 -16.01 8.40 7.38
N VAL A 81 -16.90 8.72 6.42
CA VAL A 81 -16.60 8.59 4.99
C VAL A 81 -15.48 9.54 4.57
N PHE A 82 -15.50 10.78 5.05
CA PHE A 82 -14.42 11.74 4.84
C PHE A 82 -13.08 11.17 5.28
N LEU A 83 -13.01 10.65 6.51
CA LEU A 83 -11.76 10.13 7.07
C LEU A 83 -11.22 8.95 6.25
N LEU A 84 -12.08 8.00 5.86
CA LEU A 84 -11.67 6.86 5.02
C LEU A 84 -11.08 7.31 3.67
N LEU A 85 -11.66 8.33 3.03
CA LEU A 85 -11.15 8.86 1.76
C LEU A 85 -9.88 9.69 1.96
N PHE A 86 -9.79 10.43 3.06
CA PHE A 86 -8.64 11.28 3.35
C PHE A 86 -7.40 10.47 3.72
N GLU A 87 -7.53 9.49 4.62
CA GLU A 87 -6.43 8.61 5.04
C GLU A 87 -5.86 7.80 3.88
N GLN A 88 -6.70 7.38 2.92
CA GLN A 88 -6.22 6.74 1.69
C GLN A 88 -5.25 7.66 0.91
N ARG A 89 -5.53 8.96 0.84
CA ARG A 89 -4.63 9.92 0.18
C ARG A 89 -3.35 10.16 0.96
N GLN A 90 -3.43 10.19 2.29
CA GLN A 90 -2.23 10.29 3.14
C GLN A 90 -1.35 9.05 2.98
N GLY A 91 -1.94 7.86 2.88
CA GLY A 91 -1.22 6.63 2.54
C GLY A 91 -0.51 6.73 1.18
N ALA A 92 -1.19 7.23 0.15
CA ALA A 92 -0.59 7.48 -1.16
C ALA A 92 0.58 8.49 -1.11
N LEU A 93 0.45 9.55 -0.30
CA LEU A 93 1.53 10.51 -0.06
C LEU A 93 2.77 9.84 0.55
N CYS A 94 2.57 8.97 1.54
CA CYS A 94 3.66 8.23 2.17
C CYS A 94 4.40 7.35 1.16
N PHE A 95 3.68 6.63 0.28
CA PHE A 95 4.30 5.84 -0.78
C PHE A 95 5.07 6.71 -1.78
N ALA A 96 4.56 7.88 -2.14
CA ALA A 96 5.27 8.82 -3.00
C ALA A 96 6.56 9.34 -2.35
N ALA A 97 6.50 9.70 -1.07
CA ALA A 97 7.68 10.16 -0.32
C ALA A 97 8.78 9.09 -0.26
N ILE A 98 8.41 7.84 0.03
CA ILE A 98 9.33 6.70 0.03
C ILE A 98 9.96 6.51 -1.35
N ALA A 99 9.16 6.52 -2.41
CA ALA A 99 9.67 6.34 -3.77
C ALA A 99 10.64 7.44 -4.17
N LEU A 100 10.34 8.71 -3.87
CA LEU A 100 11.25 9.83 -4.13
C LEU A 100 12.55 9.71 -3.32
N GLY A 101 12.45 9.33 -2.05
CA GLY A 101 13.62 9.06 -1.21
C GLY A 101 14.48 7.91 -1.76
N ALA A 102 13.86 6.84 -2.27
CA ALA A 102 14.55 5.74 -2.91
C ALA A 102 15.25 6.15 -4.21
N VAL A 103 14.58 6.91 -5.07
CA VAL A 103 15.17 7.46 -6.31
C VAL A 103 16.38 8.35 -5.98
N TYR A 104 16.26 9.22 -4.98
CA TYR A 104 17.40 10.01 -4.51
C TYR A 104 18.52 9.11 -3.99
N GLY A 105 18.22 8.12 -3.14
CA GLY A 105 19.20 7.19 -2.59
C GLY A 105 19.99 6.42 -3.65
N LEU A 106 19.37 6.07 -4.78
CA LEU A 106 20.04 5.40 -5.90
C LEU A 106 21.14 6.26 -6.54
N THR A 107 21.14 7.58 -6.33
CA THR A 107 22.19 8.49 -6.81
C THR A 107 23.38 8.60 -5.86
N LEU A 108 23.25 8.12 -4.62
CA LEU A 108 24.27 8.23 -3.57
C LEU A 108 25.25 7.05 -3.59
N GLY A 109 26.41 7.22 -2.93
CA GLY A 109 27.28 6.09 -2.58
C GLY A 109 26.62 5.17 -1.54
N VAL A 110 27.05 3.90 -1.47
CA VAL A 110 26.43 2.92 -0.54
C VAL A 110 26.54 3.37 0.92
N ALA A 111 27.67 3.96 1.31
CA ALA A 111 27.92 4.45 2.67
C ALA A 111 26.95 5.58 3.11
N ASP A 112 26.37 6.32 2.16
CA ASP A 112 25.49 7.47 2.44
C ASP A 112 24.00 7.07 2.46
N ARG A 113 23.67 5.77 2.41
CA ARG A 113 22.29 5.25 2.31
C ARG A 113 21.76 4.64 3.60
N ASP A 114 22.55 4.63 4.66
CA ASP A 114 22.23 4.00 5.94
C ASP A 114 20.86 4.45 6.48
N ALA A 115 20.62 5.76 6.57
CA ALA A 115 19.36 6.30 7.09
C ALA A 115 18.15 5.90 6.22
N LEU A 116 18.31 5.89 4.89
CA LEU A 116 17.24 5.48 3.97
C LEU A 116 16.91 4.00 4.15
N HIS A 117 17.92 3.15 4.19
CA HIS A 117 17.75 1.71 4.40
C HIS A 117 17.12 1.39 5.74
N PHE A 118 17.54 2.06 6.81
CA PHE A 118 16.95 1.87 8.13
C PHE A 118 15.46 2.21 8.14
N VAL A 119 15.09 3.40 7.66
CA VAL A 119 13.69 3.85 7.64
C VAL A 119 12.84 2.98 6.72
N PHE A 120 13.31 2.67 5.50
CA PHE A 120 12.57 1.82 4.57
C PHE A 120 12.44 0.38 5.06
N GLY A 121 13.45 -0.14 5.76
CA GLY A 121 13.39 -1.43 6.44
C GLY A 121 12.27 -1.46 7.49
N ILE A 122 12.17 -0.43 8.34
CA ILE A 122 11.08 -0.30 9.32
C ILE A 122 9.73 -0.24 8.63
N VAL A 123 9.59 0.60 7.60
CA VAL A 123 8.33 0.69 6.83
C VAL A 123 7.96 -0.66 6.25
N ALA A 124 8.91 -1.39 5.66
CA ALA A 124 8.67 -2.71 5.09
C ALA A 124 8.21 -3.71 6.16
N VAL A 125 8.81 -3.72 7.35
CA VAL A 125 8.33 -4.56 8.46
C VAL A 125 6.89 -4.20 8.85
N LEU A 126 6.59 -2.92 9.04
CA LEU A 126 5.23 -2.49 9.41
C LEU A 126 4.21 -2.85 8.33
N MET A 127 4.55 -2.67 7.05
CA MET A 127 3.72 -3.08 5.92
C MET A 127 3.54 -4.59 5.84
N MET A 128 4.57 -5.39 6.15
CA MET A 128 4.45 -6.84 6.27
C MET A 128 3.41 -7.22 7.34
N LEU A 129 3.45 -6.59 8.52
CA LEU A 129 2.50 -6.87 9.60
C LEU A 129 1.07 -6.48 9.20
N VAL A 130 0.88 -5.33 8.55
CA VAL A 130 -0.43 -4.88 8.04
C VAL A 130 -0.98 -5.89 7.01
N ASN A 131 -0.15 -6.34 6.07
CA ASN A 131 -0.58 -7.33 5.07
C ASN A 131 -0.85 -8.72 5.66
N THR A 132 -0.12 -9.09 6.71
CA THR A 132 -0.34 -10.33 7.46
C THR A 132 -1.68 -10.30 8.19
N ASN A 133 -2.05 -9.16 8.79
CA ASN A 133 -3.37 -8.91 9.38
C ASN A 133 -4.48 -8.94 8.31
N GLN A 134 -4.26 -8.29 7.16
CA GLN A 134 -5.17 -8.29 6.03
C GLN A 134 -5.41 -9.71 5.48
N ALA A 135 -4.36 -10.54 5.45
CA ALA A 135 -4.45 -11.94 5.06
C ALA A 135 -5.25 -12.80 6.07
N GLY A 136 -5.38 -12.33 7.32
CA GLY A 136 -6.02 -13.07 8.41
C GLY A 136 -5.18 -14.23 8.92
N LEU A 137 -3.84 -14.07 8.91
CA LEU A 137 -2.94 -15.11 9.41
C LEU A 137 -3.07 -15.28 10.94
N PRO A 138 -2.95 -16.51 11.47
CA PRO A 138 -3.08 -16.77 12.91
C PRO A 138 -2.10 -15.93 13.75
N GLY A 139 -2.57 -15.40 14.88
CA GLY A 139 -1.78 -14.51 15.76
C GLY A 139 -1.80 -13.04 15.34
N PHE A 140 -2.32 -12.72 14.15
CA PHE A 140 -2.64 -11.37 13.70
C PHE A 140 -4.15 -11.18 13.75
N GLY A 141 -4.63 -9.97 14.07
CA GLY A 141 -6.06 -9.69 14.08
C GLY A 141 -6.75 -10.00 12.74
N SER A 142 -8.09 -10.05 12.74
CA SER A 142 -8.87 -10.23 11.51
C SER A 142 -9.58 -8.92 11.14
N HIS A 143 -9.21 -8.32 10.01
CA HIS A 143 -9.91 -7.13 9.52
C HIS A 143 -11.36 -7.52 9.13
N PRO A 144 -12.39 -6.87 9.71
CA PRO A 144 -13.76 -7.40 9.73
C PRO A 144 -14.51 -7.31 8.39
N LYS A 145 -13.98 -6.59 7.41
CA LYS A 145 -14.62 -6.33 6.10
C LYS A 145 -13.66 -6.47 4.92
N VAL A 146 -12.87 -7.54 4.89
CA VAL A 146 -11.93 -7.81 3.78
C VAL A 146 -12.60 -8.62 2.68
N SER A 147 -12.49 -8.15 1.44
CA SER A 147 -12.91 -8.93 0.25
C SER A 147 -11.95 -10.10 -0.01
N THR A 148 -12.39 -11.13 -0.72
CA THR A 148 -11.51 -12.28 -1.07
C THR A 148 -10.22 -11.82 -1.76
N ASN A 149 -10.33 -10.92 -2.76
CA ASN A 149 -9.15 -10.36 -3.43
C ASN A 149 -8.29 -9.56 -2.46
N GLY A 150 -8.89 -8.76 -1.57
CA GLY A 150 -8.15 -8.02 -0.54
C GLY A 150 -7.38 -8.92 0.42
N ARG A 151 -7.91 -10.12 0.73
CA ARG A 151 -7.21 -11.12 1.53
C ARG A 151 -6.03 -11.71 0.77
N HIS A 152 -6.20 -12.02 -0.52
CA HIS A 152 -5.10 -12.51 -1.36
C HIS A 152 -3.99 -11.48 -1.57
N VAL A 153 -4.32 -10.19 -1.67
CA VAL A 153 -3.34 -9.11 -1.63
C VAL A 153 -2.49 -9.23 -0.36
N GLY A 154 -3.11 -9.41 0.81
CA GLY A 154 -2.37 -9.65 2.05
C GLY A 154 -1.40 -10.83 1.95
N PHE A 155 -1.84 -11.96 1.42
CA PHE A 155 -1.00 -13.16 1.23
C PHE A 155 0.18 -12.95 0.28
N VAL A 156 0.02 -12.16 -0.78
CA VAL A 156 1.09 -11.90 -1.76
C VAL A 156 2.04 -10.81 -1.28
N PHE A 157 1.50 -9.75 -0.67
CA PHE A 157 2.32 -8.61 -0.28
C PHE A 157 3.02 -8.78 1.05
N ALA A 158 2.52 -9.59 1.99
CA ALA A 158 3.26 -9.91 3.21
C ALA A 158 4.68 -10.47 2.91
N PRO A 159 4.86 -11.52 2.08
CA PRO A 159 6.20 -12.00 1.73
C PRO A 159 7.00 -11.00 0.89
N PHE A 160 6.36 -10.22 0.01
CA PHE A 160 7.05 -9.13 -0.71
C PHE A 160 7.70 -8.14 0.28
N TRP A 161 6.94 -7.70 1.29
CA TRP A 161 7.43 -6.77 2.30
C TRP A 161 8.48 -7.40 3.22
N ALA A 162 8.38 -8.70 3.50
CA ALA A 162 9.44 -9.44 4.19
C ALA A 162 10.76 -9.39 3.40
N VAL A 163 10.70 -9.63 2.08
CA VAL A 163 11.88 -9.55 1.21
C VAL A 163 12.42 -8.12 1.15
N ALA A 164 11.55 -7.10 1.04
CA ALA A 164 11.96 -5.70 1.05
C ALA A 164 12.62 -5.31 2.39
N ALA A 165 12.11 -5.81 3.52
CA ALA A 165 12.69 -5.59 4.84
C ALA A 165 14.09 -6.22 4.95
N LEU A 166 14.25 -7.47 4.51
CA LEU A 166 15.56 -8.15 4.50
C LEU A 166 16.56 -7.44 3.58
N ALA A 167 16.14 -7.05 2.38
CA ALA A 167 16.99 -6.32 1.44
C ALA A 167 17.45 -4.96 2.00
N ASN A 168 16.54 -4.22 2.65
CA ASN A 168 16.90 -2.96 3.30
C ASN A 168 17.75 -3.18 4.56
N TRP A 169 17.53 -4.25 5.32
CA TRP A 169 18.41 -4.59 6.45
C TRP A 169 19.84 -4.88 5.98
N TRP A 170 20.01 -5.69 4.93
CA TRP A 170 21.35 -5.94 4.38
C TRP A 170 21.95 -4.70 3.72
N GLY A 171 21.14 -3.87 3.05
CA GLY A 171 21.58 -2.59 2.52
C GLY A 171 22.07 -1.64 3.64
N PHE A 172 21.38 -1.65 4.78
CA PHE A 172 21.79 -0.91 5.98
C PHE A 172 23.12 -1.42 6.53
N SER A 173 23.25 -2.73 6.74
CA SER A 173 24.52 -3.33 7.18
C SER A 173 25.67 -2.98 6.25
N ALA A 174 25.46 -3.07 4.94
CA ALA A 174 26.48 -2.75 3.94
C ALA A 174 26.86 -1.26 3.93
N ALA A 175 25.94 -0.36 4.26
CA ALA A 175 26.24 1.07 4.38
C ALA A 175 27.10 1.39 5.62
N LEU A 176 27.04 0.56 6.66
CA LEU A 176 27.79 0.77 7.90
C LEU A 176 29.23 0.21 7.87
N GLY A 177 29.55 -0.71 6.96
CA GLY A 177 30.85 -1.38 6.86
C GLY A 177 30.90 -2.72 7.59
#